data_AF-U9VRW0-F1
#
_entry.id   AF-U9VRW0-F1
#
_cell.length_a   1.000
_cell.length_b   1.000
_cell.length_c   1.000
_cell.angle_alpha   90.00
_cell.angle_beta   90.00
_cell.angle_gamma   90.00
#
_symmetry.space_group_name_H-M   'P 1'
#
loop_
_entity.id
_entity.type
_entity.pdbx_description
1 polymer ?
#
loop_
_entity_poly.entity_id
_entity_poly.type
_entity_poly.pdbx_seq_one_letter_code
_entity_poly.pdbx_strand_id
1 'polypeptide(L)'
;MLQFIDDYQQQRPRQSSIQIVRSLRAYTRASYANRFWEMVAGSNPDFISGELDNQSVVLMEQSIDFAHFMAALSDQTWGGNLKSTLTDGFLWVTSKVFTGRGYDSREYTAAIGDTAQPIEVYLDKQGAANYQPELFNDLLNKFASEQDYASDLVAFAVGRLLYETPDLSVKAAILEARWLNYANTVRRYLVDMFGARVSPEGMIINGSEVRSRISERIRAYLLIKRDVIKGSIFNRTYRQRIRPALIEHATDHFIHYLQQALVKPQGSNN
;
A
#
# COMPACT_ATOMS: atom_id res chain seq x y z
N MET A 1 -0.01 -19.37 -11.56
CA MET A 1 0.27 -17.97 -11.15
C MET A 1 1.58 -17.43 -11.70
N LEU A 2 2.75 -17.84 -11.19
CA LEU A 2 4.02 -17.35 -11.74
C LEU A 2 4.20 -17.70 -13.23
N GLN A 3 3.70 -18.86 -13.66
CA GLN A 3 3.69 -19.21 -15.09
C GLN A 3 2.81 -18.27 -15.91
N PHE A 4 1.62 -17.91 -15.42
CA PHE A 4 0.76 -16.92 -16.08
C PHE A 4 1.47 -15.57 -16.23
N ILE A 5 2.16 -15.10 -15.18
CA ILE A 5 2.95 -13.85 -15.23
C ILE A 5 4.05 -13.94 -16.30
N ASP A 6 4.75 -15.08 -16.37
CA ASP A 6 5.80 -15.33 -17.35
C ASP A 6 5.25 -15.33 -18.79
N ASP A 7 4.18 -16.10 -19.02
CA ASP A 7 3.52 -16.19 -20.33
C ASP A 7 2.99 -14.81 -20.76
N TYR A 8 2.39 -14.06 -19.84
CA TYR A 8 1.90 -12.70 -20.07
C TYR A 8 3.03 -11.75 -20.51
N GLN A 9 4.19 -11.85 -19.87
CA GLN A 9 5.38 -11.04 -20.18
C GLN A 9 6.03 -11.46 -21.50
N GLN A 10 6.15 -12.77 -21.77
CA GLN A 10 6.71 -13.29 -23.03
C GLN A 10 5.90 -12.88 -24.25
N GLN A 11 4.58 -12.76 -24.12
CA GLN A 11 3.70 -12.24 -25.17
C GLN A 11 3.89 -10.73 -25.43
N ARG A 12 4.61 -10.01 -24.55
CA ARG A 12 4.78 -8.55 -24.57
C ARG A 12 6.26 -8.17 -24.43
N PRO A 13 7.14 -8.63 -25.33
CA PRO A 13 8.60 -8.47 -25.20
C PRO A 13 9.09 -7.00 -25.27
N ARG A 14 8.22 -6.08 -25.69
CA ARG A 14 8.52 -4.63 -25.77
C ARG A 14 8.11 -3.86 -24.52
N GLN A 15 7.39 -4.49 -23.58
CA GLN A 15 6.99 -3.85 -22.33
C GLN A 15 8.03 -4.11 -21.25
N SER A 16 8.33 -3.09 -20.45
CA SER A 16 9.18 -3.25 -19.27
C SER A 16 8.44 -4.01 -18.16
N SER A 17 9.17 -4.62 -17.22
CA SER A 17 8.56 -5.31 -16.08
C SER A 17 7.63 -4.41 -15.26
N ILE A 18 7.94 -3.11 -15.16
CA ILE A 18 7.08 -2.08 -14.53
C ILE A 18 5.74 -1.96 -15.27
N GLN A 19 5.74 -1.93 -16.61
CA GLN A 19 4.51 -1.88 -17.41
C GLN A 19 3.72 -3.20 -17.34
N ILE A 20 4.42 -4.33 -17.25
CA ILE A 20 3.82 -5.65 -17.06
C ILE A 20 3.07 -5.69 -15.73
N VAL A 21 3.72 -5.34 -14.61
CA VAL A 21 3.08 -5.31 -13.28
C VAL A 21 1.80 -4.48 -13.29
N ARG A 22 1.83 -3.27 -13.84
CA ARG A 22 0.65 -2.39 -13.90
C ARG A 22 -0.52 -3.03 -14.63
N SER A 23 -0.21 -3.73 -15.72
CA SER A 23 -1.21 -4.44 -16.52
C SER A 23 -1.77 -5.67 -15.80
N LEU A 24 -0.93 -6.38 -15.03
CA LEU A 24 -1.33 -7.56 -14.27
C LEU A 24 -2.37 -7.25 -13.19
N ARG A 25 -2.50 -5.99 -12.74
CA ARG A 25 -3.59 -5.57 -11.83
C ARG A 25 -4.98 -5.91 -12.38
N ALA A 26 -5.16 -5.86 -13.70
CA ALA A 26 -6.41 -6.23 -14.38
C ALA A 26 -6.87 -7.67 -14.11
N TYR A 27 -5.93 -8.52 -13.70
CA TYR A 27 -6.12 -9.95 -13.47
C TYR A 27 -6.29 -10.31 -11.99
N THR A 28 -6.45 -9.30 -11.11
CA THR A 28 -6.62 -9.46 -9.65
C THR A 28 -8.10 -9.46 -9.25
N ARG A 29 -8.56 -8.50 -8.43
CA ARG A 29 -9.97 -8.28 -8.06
C ARG A 29 -10.52 -7.06 -8.76
N ALA A 30 -11.79 -7.12 -9.16
CA ALA A 30 -12.49 -5.95 -9.70
C ALA A 30 -12.44 -4.73 -8.75
N SER A 31 -12.46 -4.95 -7.43
CA SER A 31 -12.36 -3.88 -6.43
C SER A 31 -11.02 -3.13 -6.43
N TYR A 32 -9.95 -3.74 -6.93
CA TYR A 32 -8.63 -3.08 -7.02
C TYR A 32 -8.52 -2.17 -8.25
N ALA A 33 -9.35 -2.36 -9.27
CA ALA A 33 -9.43 -1.48 -10.44
C ALA A 33 -10.41 -0.32 -10.20
N ASN A 34 -10.08 0.60 -9.29
CA ASN A 34 -10.95 1.72 -8.91
C ASN A 34 -10.50 3.09 -9.47
N ARG A 35 -11.40 4.09 -9.45
CA ARG A 35 -11.13 5.45 -9.96
C ARG A 35 -9.98 6.18 -9.25
N PHE A 36 -9.74 5.87 -7.98
CA PHE A 36 -8.61 6.45 -7.26
C PHE A 36 -7.29 5.93 -7.85
N TRP A 37 -7.21 4.64 -8.12
CA TRP A 37 -6.08 4.05 -8.83
C TRP A 37 -5.96 4.56 -10.27
N GLU A 38 -7.07 4.73 -11.00
CA GLU A 38 -7.05 5.32 -12.35
C GLU A 38 -6.32 6.67 -12.39
N MET A 39 -6.60 7.50 -11.40
CA MET A 39 -5.94 8.78 -11.25
C MET A 39 -4.46 8.57 -10.97
N VAL A 40 -4.14 7.85 -9.90
CA VAL A 40 -2.77 7.62 -9.44
C VAL A 40 -1.89 7.02 -10.55
N ALA A 41 -2.37 6.00 -11.23
CA ALA A 41 -1.67 5.31 -12.30
C ALA A 41 -1.82 6.00 -13.67
N GLY A 42 -2.55 7.11 -13.79
CA GLY A 42 -2.88 7.74 -15.06
C GLY A 42 -3.75 6.89 -16.01
N SER A 43 -4.00 5.62 -15.70
CA SER A 43 -4.88 4.72 -16.43
C SER A 43 -5.23 3.55 -15.51
N ASN A 44 -6.49 3.18 -15.47
CA ASN A 44 -6.93 1.96 -14.80
C ASN A 44 -7.08 0.90 -15.89
N PRO A 45 -6.35 -0.22 -15.83
CA PRO A 45 -6.72 -1.33 -16.67
C PRO A 45 -8.09 -1.83 -16.20
N ASP A 46 -9.05 -1.96 -17.13
CA ASP A 46 -10.33 -2.58 -16.82
C ASP A 46 -10.09 -4.00 -16.31
N PHE A 47 -10.91 -4.45 -15.36
CA PHE A 47 -10.85 -5.83 -14.89
C PHE A 47 -11.10 -6.80 -16.05
N ILE A 48 -10.25 -7.80 -16.21
CA ILE A 48 -10.33 -8.81 -17.27
C ILE A 48 -10.79 -10.14 -16.70
N SER A 49 -10.05 -10.70 -15.74
CA SER A 49 -10.34 -12.00 -15.12
C SER A 49 -9.75 -12.07 -13.72
N GLY A 50 -10.22 -13.01 -12.88
CA GLY A 50 -9.72 -13.22 -11.52
C GLY A 50 -8.56 -14.23 -11.44
N GLU A 51 -7.71 -14.31 -12.46
CA GLU A 51 -6.66 -15.33 -12.55
C GLU A 51 -5.63 -15.27 -11.41
N LEU A 52 -5.52 -14.11 -10.75
CA LEU A 52 -4.65 -13.86 -9.59
C LEU A 52 -5.43 -13.73 -8.27
N ASP A 53 -6.77 -13.91 -8.25
CA ASP A 53 -7.67 -13.51 -7.15
C ASP A 53 -7.66 -14.46 -5.92
N ASN A 54 -7.40 -15.76 -6.09
CA ASN A 54 -7.83 -16.76 -5.09
C ASN A 54 -6.73 -17.59 -4.43
N GLN A 55 -5.56 -17.03 -4.17
CA GLN A 55 -4.46 -17.81 -3.59
C GLN A 55 -3.71 -17.03 -2.50
N SER A 56 -3.78 -17.56 -1.28
CA SER A 56 -2.74 -17.25 -0.29
C SER A 56 -1.46 -17.97 -0.71
N VAL A 57 -0.34 -17.26 -0.71
CA VAL A 57 0.97 -17.86 -0.97
C VAL A 57 1.94 -17.48 0.13
N VAL A 58 2.98 -18.28 0.29
CA VAL A 58 4.06 -17.97 1.23
C VAL A 58 5.22 -17.33 0.47
N LEU A 59 5.52 -16.08 0.78
CA LEU A 59 6.72 -15.36 0.32
C LEU A 59 7.41 -14.74 1.53
N MET A 60 8.74 -14.82 1.59
CA MET A 60 9.53 -14.32 2.73
C MET A 60 9.04 -14.91 4.08
N GLU A 61 8.59 -16.16 4.06
CA GLU A 61 7.99 -16.87 5.20
C GLU A 61 6.68 -16.24 5.73
N GLN A 62 6.09 -15.28 5.02
CA GLN A 62 4.81 -14.68 5.34
C GLN A 62 3.72 -15.26 4.44
N SER A 63 2.55 -15.56 5.02
CA SER A 63 1.33 -15.79 4.27
C SER A 63 0.84 -14.45 3.72
N ILE A 64 0.76 -14.32 2.40
CA ILE A 64 0.32 -13.13 1.70
C ILE A 64 -0.92 -13.45 0.84
N ASP A 65 -1.79 -12.47 0.64
CA ASP A 65 -2.85 -12.53 -0.36
C ASP A 65 -2.23 -12.14 -1.71
N PHE A 66 -2.19 -13.06 -2.67
CA PHE A 66 -1.49 -12.77 -3.93
C PHE A 66 -2.18 -11.69 -4.78
N ALA A 67 -3.51 -11.61 -4.74
CA ALA A 67 -4.25 -10.60 -5.47
C ALA A 67 -3.94 -9.21 -4.89
N HIS A 68 -3.94 -9.12 -3.56
CA HIS A 68 -3.53 -7.94 -2.82
C HIS A 68 -2.07 -7.58 -3.16
N PHE A 69 -1.15 -8.53 -3.06
CA PHE A 69 0.26 -8.34 -3.36
C PHE A 69 0.49 -7.79 -4.78
N MET A 70 -0.21 -8.32 -5.79
CA MET A 70 -0.07 -7.82 -7.17
C MET A 70 -0.66 -6.42 -7.34
N ALA A 71 -1.75 -6.11 -6.64
CA ALA A 71 -2.29 -4.76 -6.59
C ALA A 71 -1.28 -3.80 -5.92
N ALA A 72 -0.79 -4.12 -4.72
CA ALA A 72 0.22 -3.36 -4.00
C ALA A 72 1.55 -3.25 -4.76
N LEU A 73 1.92 -4.25 -5.56
CA LEU A 73 3.12 -4.20 -6.40
C LEU A 73 2.92 -3.23 -7.56
N SER A 74 1.75 -3.23 -8.18
CA SER A 74 1.36 -2.20 -9.15
C SER A 74 1.41 -0.81 -8.54
N ASP A 75 1.04 -0.67 -7.27
CA ASP A 75 1.14 0.58 -6.53
C ASP A 75 2.58 1.08 -6.39
N GLN A 76 3.58 0.18 -6.35
CA GLN A 76 4.99 0.56 -6.33
C GLN A 76 5.50 1.09 -7.68
N THR A 77 4.81 0.82 -8.79
CA THR A 77 5.32 1.01 -10.16
C THR A 77 5.01 2.38 -10.79
N TRP A 78 5.47 3.45 -10.14
CA TRP A 78 5.37 4.86 -10.58
C TRP A 78 5.98 5.13 -11.98
N GLY A 79 5.49 6.17 -12.66
CA GLY A 79 6.17 6.77 -13.83
C GLY A 79 5.96 6.13 -15.22
N GLY A 80 4.95 5.28 -15.41
CA GLY A 80 4.75 4.51 -16.66
C GLY A 80 4.29 5.31 -17.89
N ASN A 81 3.82 6.56 -17.73
CA ASN A 81 3.49 7.49 -18.82
C ASN A 81 3.36 8.95 -18.33
N LEU A 82 3.30 9.90 -19.27
CA LEU A 82 3.17 11.34 -19.00
C LEU A 82 1.97 11.68 -18.08
N LYS A 83 0.83 11.01 -18.26
CA LYS A 83 -0.37 11.26 -17.44
C LYS A 83 -0.14 10.85 -15.98
N SER A 84 0.52 9.72 -15.73
CA SER A 84 0.91 9.33 -14.36
C SER A 84 1.90 10.30 -13.75
N THR A 85 2.91 10.78 -14.50
CA THR A 85 3.85 11.80 -14.01
C THR A 85 3.17 13.11 -13.63
N LEU A 86 2.23 13.59 -14.45
CA LEU A 86 1.44 14.79 -14.13
C LEU A 86 0.57 14.58 -12.88
N THR A 87 0.02 13.38 -12.72
CA THR A 87 -0.80 13.04 -11.56
C THR A 87 0.03 12.96 -10.29
N ASP A 88 1.22 12.36 -10.34
CA ASP A 88 2.16 12.36 -9.23
C ASP A 88 2.54 13.79 -8.82
N GLY A 89 2.80 14.67 -9.79
CA GLY A 89 3.03 16.10 -9.54
C GLY A 89 1.84 16.76 -8.83
N PHE A 90 0.61 16.48 -9.29
CA PHE A 90 -0.61 16.98 -8.64
C PHE A 90 -0.77 16.44 -7.21
N LEU A 91 -0.53 15.14 -6.98
CA LEU A 91 -0.61 14.50 -5.66
C LEU A 91 0.43 15.08 -4.70
N TRP A 92 1.65 15.31 -5.19
CA TRP A 92 2.72 15.92 -4.42
C TRP A 92 2.37 17.37 -4.01
N VAL A 93 1.86 18.18 -4.93
CA VAL A 93 1.43 19.55 -4.61
C VAL A 93 0.26 19.54 -3.62
N THR A 94 -0.75 18.72 -3.89
CA THR A 94 -1.96 18.62 -3.07
C THR A 94 -1.66 18.18 -1.64
N SER A 95 -0.81 17.16 -1.45
CA SER A 95 -0.36 16.76 -0.11
C SER A 95 0.46 17.83 0.58
N LYS A 96 1.31 18.54 -0.14
CA LYS A 96 2.09 19.64 0.44
C LYS A 96 1.18 20.74 0.98
N VAL A 97 0.08 21.03 0.29
CA VAL A 97 -0.95 21.97 0.78
C VAL A 97 -1.64 21.43 2.03
N PHE A 98 -1.97 20.14 2.09
CA PHE A 98 -2.73 19.57 3.22
C PHE A 98 -1.92 19.20 4.46
N THR A 99 -0.64 18.87 4.28
CA THR A 99 0.21 18.30 5.34
C THR A 99 1.53 19.05 5.53
N GLY A 100 1.84 20.01 4.66
CA GLY A 100 3.16 20.66 4.63
C GLY A 100 4.25 19.82 3.96
N ARG A 101 3.96 18.59 3.53
CA ARG A 101 4.90 17.66 2.87
C ARG A 101 4.30 17.12 1.59
N GLY A 102 5.13 17.01 0.55
CA GLY A 102 4.71 16.40 -0.71
C GLY A 102 4.96 14.90 -0.69
N TYR A 103 3.92 14.11 -0.94
CA TYR A 103 4.00 12.66 -1.06
C TYR A 103 3.57 12.20 -2.45
N ASP A 104 4.24 11.17 -2.97
CA ASP A 104 3.94 10.56 -4.26
C ASP A 104 2.90 9.44 -4.15
N SER A 105 2.43 8.95 -5.30
CA SER A 105 1.42 7.90 -5.43
C SER A 105 1.62 6.66 -4.54
N ARG A 106 2.87 6.18 -4.41
CA ARG A 106 3.22 4.97 -3.65
C ARG A 106 2.95 5.13 -2.17
N GLU A 107 2.99 6.37 -1.69
CA GLU A 107 2.78 6.70 -0.28
C GLU A 107 1.30 6.71 0.13
N TYR A 108 0.38 6.50 -0.82
CA TYR A 108 -1.06 6.52 -0.59
C TYR A 108 -1.78 5.20 -0.83
N THR A 109 -1.30 4.32 -1.71
CA THR A 109 -2.16 3.26 -2.26
C THR A 109 -1.98 1.89 -1.62
N ALA A 110 -0.77 1.54 -1.16
CA ALA A 110 -0.43 0.28 -0.48
C ALA A 110 -0.81 0.34 1.02
N ALA A 111 0.09 -0.07 1.93
CA ALA A 111 -0.17 -0.14 3.38
C ALA A 111 -0.79 1.10 4.03
N ILE A 112 -0.49 2.32 3.55
CA ILE A 112 -1.16 3.54 4.03
C ILE A 112 -2.63 3.57 3.60
N GLY A 113 -2.93 3.18 2.36
CA GLY A 113 -4.28 3.09 1.83
C GLY A 113 -5.12 2.07 2.60
N ASP A 114 -4.55 0.91 2.87
CA ASP A 114 -5.18 -0.12 3.71
C ASP A 114 -5.43 0.36 5.13
N THR A 115 -4.45 1.02 5.74
CA THR A 115 -4.60 1.57 7.09
C THR A 115 -5.66 2.69 7.14
N ALA A 116 -5.80 3.47 6.08
CA ALA A 116 -6.73 4.59 6.02
C ALA A 116 -8.15 4.19 5.58
N GLN A 117 -8.31 3.15 4.77
CA GLN A 117 -9.61 2.71 4.23
C GLN A 117 -10.66 2.37 5.32
N PRO A 118 -10.32 1.70 6.45
CA PRO A 118 -11.21 1.53 7.59
C PRO A 118 -11.84 2.84 8.06
N ILE A 119 -11.08 3.94 8.07
CA ILE A 119 -11.58 5.26 8.50
C ILE A 119 -12.66 5.73 7.55
N GLU A 120 -12.46 5.58 6.23
CA GLU A 120 -13.48 5.95 5.24
C GLU A 120 -14.75 5.14 5.42
N VAL A 121 -14.62 3.82 5.56
CA VAL A 121 -15.77 2.91 5.75
C VAL A 121 -16.49 3.23 7.05
N TYR A 122 -15.74 3.49 8.13
CA TYR A 122 -16.30 3.89 9.41
C TYR A 122 -17.09 5.20 9.29
N LEU A 123 -16.50 6.22 8.66
CA LEU A 123 -17.16 7.50 8.45
C LEU A 123 -18.40 7.35 7.56
N ASP A 124 -18.32 6.67 6.42
CA ASP A 124 -19.46 6.54 5.51
C ASP A 124 -20.62 5.73 6.16
N LYS A 125 -20.34 4.80 7.09
CA LYS A 125 -21.38 4.03 7.81
C LYS A 125 -21.91 4.70 9.08
N GLN A 126 -21.02 5.24 9.92
CA GLN A 126 -21.35 5.70 11.28
C GLN A 126 -21.57 7.21 11.38
N GLY A 127 -21.38 7.96 10.30
CA GLY A 127 -21.73 9.38 10.30
C GLY A 127 -20.83 10.19 11.25
N ALA A 128 -21.45 11.01 12.09
CA ALA A 128 -20.83 11.77 13.17
C ALA A 128 -21.06 11.13 14.55
N ALA A 129 -21.53 9.88 14.60
CA ALA A 129 -21.78 9.17 15.86
C ALA A 129 -20.50 9.06 16.72
N ASN A 130 -20.69 8.74 18.00
CA ASN A 130 -19.58 8.55 18.92
C ASN A 130 -18.60 7.49 18.38
N TYR A 131 -17.32 7.71 18.65
CA TYR A 131 -16.27 6.80 18.23
C TYR A 131 -16.42 5.46 18.98
N GLN A 132 -16.44 4.35 18.22
CA GLN A 132 -16.59 2.98 18.71
C GLN A 132 -15.32 2.19 18.36
N PRO A 133 -14.37 2.04 19.29
CA PRO A 133 -13.09 1.40 19.02
C PRO A 133 -13.19 -0.05 18.55
N GLU A 134 -14.13 -0.84 19.10
CA GLU A 134 -14.32 -2.25 18.75
C GLU A 134 -14.75 -2.43 17.29
N LEU A 135 -15.78 -1.68 16.88
CA LEU A 135 -16.23 -1.68 15.48
C LEU A 135 -15.12 -1.20 14.54
N PHE A 136 -14.31 -0.24 14.97
CA PHE A 136 -13.20 0.25 14.16
C PHE A 136 -12.08 -0.80 14.04
N ASN A 137 -11.81 -1.57 15.10
CA ASN A 137 -10.90 -2.71 15.06
C ASN A 137 -11.37 -3.81 14.12
N ASP A 138 -12.67 -4.10 14.08
CA ASP A 138 -13.21 -5.07 13.11
C ASP A 138 -12.97 -4.62 11.66
N LEU A 139 -13.04 -3.30 11.40
CA LEU A 139 -12.71 -2.74 10.09
C LEU A 139 -11.22 -2.81 9.79
N LEU A 140 -10.35 -2.49 10.77
CA LEU A 140 -8.90 -2.62 10.62
C LEU A 140 -8.51 -4.08 10.32
N ASN A 141 -9.02 -5.04 11.09
CA ASN A 141 -8.76 -6.46 10.86
C ASN A 141 -9.27 -6.97 9.50
N LYS A 142 -10.30 -6.32 8.94
CA LYS A 142 -10.87 -6.69 7.64
C LYS A 142 -10.15 -6.10 6.44
N PHE A 143 -9.64 -4.87 6.56
CA PHE A 143 -9.07 -4.12 5.42
C PHE A 143 -7.57 -3.87 5.56
N ALA A 144 -6.99 -4.16 6.71
CA ALA A 144 -5.60 -3.94 7.08
C ALA A 144 -5.13 -5.08 8.00
N SER A 145 -5.39 -6.31 7.55
CA SER A 145 -5.01 -7.53 8.27
C SER A 145 -3.48 -7.73 8.26
N GLU A 146 -2.96 -8.62 9.11
CA GLU A 146 -1.53 -9.00 9.03
C GLU A 146 -1.16 -9.52 7.63
N GLN A 147 -2.08 -10.23 6.97
CA GLN A 147 -1.87 -10.77 5.62
C GLN A 147 -1.83 -9.65 4.56
N ASP A 148 -2.67 -8.62 4.68
CA ASP A 148 -2.64 -7.46 3.76
C ASP A 148 -1.34 -6.68 3.93
N TYR A 149 -0.96 -6.36 5.17
CA TYR A 149 0.32 -5.69 5.44
C TYR A 149 1.53 -6.53 5.01
N ALA A 150 1.47 -7.85 5.14
CA ALA A 150 2.50 -8.74 4.61
C ALA A 150 2.60 -8.62 3.08
N SER A 151 1.46 -8.63 2.40
CA SER A 151 1.35 -8.47 0.95
C SER A 151 1.96 -7.14 0.49
N ASP A 152 1.67 -6.04 1.19
CA ASP A 152 2.23 -4.71 0.92
C ASP A 152 3.75 -4.66 1.06
N LEU A 153 4.29 -5.21 2.15
CA LEU A 153 5.72 -5.15 2.42
C LEU A 153 6.53 -6.07 1.50
N VAL A 154 5.97 -7.23 1.10
CA VAL A 154 6.56 -8.07 0.06
C VAL A 154 6.50 -7.36 -1.30
N ALA A 155 5.39 -6.67 -1.61
CA ALA A 155 5.26 -5.85 -2.82
C ALA A 155 6.28 -4.70 -2.85
N PHE A 156 6.54 -4.04 -1.73
CA PHE A 156 7.61 -3.05 -1.60
C PHE A 156 8.98 -3.65 -1.96
N ALA A 157 9.32 -4.83 -1.43
CA ALA A 157 10.58 -5.49 -1.73
C ALA A 157 10.72 -5.88 -3.22
N VAL A 158 9.69 -6.50 -3.81
CA VAL A 158 9.69 -6.89 -5.22
C VAL A 158 9.73 -5.65 -6.13
N GLY A 159 8.97 -4.61 -5.81
CA GLY A 159 8.95 -3.36 -6.55
C GLY A 159 10.34 -2.74 -6.61
N ARG A 160 11.07 -2.75 -5.49
CA ARG A 160 12.46 -2.30 -5.46
C ARG A 160 13.40 -3.11 -6.33
N LEU A 161 13.33 -4.44 -6.27
CA LEU A 161 14.14 -5.30 -7.15
C LEU A 161 13.93 -4.95 -8.63
N LEU A 162 12.68 -4.68 -9.03
CA LEU A 162 12.35 -4.28 -10.40
C LEU A 162 12.88 -2.89 -10.78
N TYR A 163 12.99 -1.96 -9.83
CA TYR A 163 13.60 -0.64 -10.08
C TYR A 163 15.12 -0.70 -10.13
N GLU A 164 15.73 -1.45 -9.21
CA GLU A 164 17.18 -1.59 -9.09
C GLU A 164 17.77 -2.48 -10.19
N THR A 165 16.98 -3.42 -10.72
CA THR A 165 17.35 -4.33 -11.81
C THR A 165 16.30 -4.32 -12.94
N PRO A 166 16.31 -3.32 -13.84
CA PRO A 166 15.25 -3.13 -14.84
C PRO A 166 15.03 -4.29 -15.82
N ASP A 167 16.06 -5.10 -16.07
CA ASP A 167 16.01 -6.27 -16.97
C ASP A 167 15.43 -7.52 -16.29
N LEU A 168 15.22 -7.48 -14.96
CA LEU A 168 14.66 -8.58 -14.20
C LEU A 168 13.18 -8.77 -14.56
N SER A 169 12.78 -9.99 -14.90
CA SER A 169 11.36 -10.29 -15.15
C SER A 169 10.55 -10.24 -13.86
N VAL A 170 9.24 -10.00 -13.97
CA VAL A 170 8.36 -9.94 -12.79
C VAL A 170 8.40 -11.27 -12.01
N LYS A 171 8.37 -12.40 -12.73
CA LYS A 171 8.51 -13.74 -12.14
C LYS A 171 9.85 -13.90 -11.40
N ALA A 172 10.96 -13.46 -12.01
CA ALA A 172 12.28 -13.57 -11.40
C ALA A 172 12.38 -12.70 -10.14
N ALA A 173 11.87 -11.46 -10.16
CA ALA A 173 11.85 -10.58 -8.99
C ALA A 173 11.03 -11.16 -7.83
N ILE A 174 9.87 -11.78 -8.10
CA ILE A 174 9.07 -12.46 -7.08
C ILE A 174 9.83 -13.65 -6.47
N LEU A 175 10.50 -14.45 -7.32
CA LEU A 175 11.29 -15.59 -6.86
C LEU A 175 12.53 -15.18 -6.06
N GLU A 176 13.19 -14.08 -6.44
CA GLU A 176 14.34 -13.54 -5.73
C GLU A 176 13.94 -12.96 -4.38
N ALA A 177 12.80 -12.25 -4.31
CA ALA A 177 12.28 -11.71 -3.06
C ALA A 177 12.02 -12.80 -2.01
N ARG A 178 11.74 -14.05 -2.40
CA ARG A 178 11.56 -15.18 -1.47
C ARG A 178 12.76 -15.38 -0.54
N TRP A 179 13.96 -15.04 -0.98
CA TRP A 179 15.21 -15.21 -0.22
C TRP A 179 15.55 -14.01 0.65
N LEU A 180 14.77 -12.93 0.57
CA LEU A 180 14.94 -11.77 1.43
C LEU A 180 14.37 -12.05 2.81
N ASN A 181 15.05 -11.54 3.83
CA ASN A 181 14.58 -11.60 5.20
C ASN A 181 13.46 -10.57 5.43
N TYR A 182 12.30 -11.03 5.93
CA TYR A 182 11.13 -10.17 6.12
C TYR A 182 11.35 -9.02 7.09
N ALA A 183 11.99 -9.27 8.23
CA ALA A 183 12.30 -8.22 9.21
C ALA A 183 13.24 -7.15 8.62
N ASN A 184 14.20 -7.54 7.76
CA ASN A 184 15.05 -6.58 7.05
C ASN A 184 14.27 -5.76 6.02
N THR A 185 13.31 -6.36 5.33
CA THR A 185 12.38 -5.62 4.44
C THR A 185 11.53 -4.63 5.23
N VAL A 186 10.98 -5.02 6.38
CA VAL A 186 10.21 -4.13 7.26
C VAL A 186 11.08 -2.98 7.77
N ARG A 187 12.30 -3.28 8.24
CA ARG A 187 13.29 -2.27 8.65
C ARG A 187 13.56 -1.28 7.53
N ARG A 188 13.80 -1.79 6.33
CA ARG A 188 14.11 -0.97 5.17
C ARG A 188 12.91 -0.12 4.73
N TYR A 189 11.71 -0.69 4.72
CA TYR A 189 10.47 0.05 4.50
C TYR A 189 10.29 1.18 5.50
N LEU A 190 10.48 0.92 6.79
CA LEU A 190 10.42 1.93 7.84
C LEU A 190 11.42 3.08 7.65
N VAL A 191 12.65 2.76 7.24
CA VAL A 191 13.70 3.75 6.96
C VAL A 191 13.34 4.58 5.71
N ASP A 192 13.04 3.92 4.60
CA ASP A 192 12.82 4.60 3.32
C ASP A 192 11.53 5.43 3.34
N MET A 193 10.46 4.85 3.89
CA MET A 193 9.16 5.52 3.92
C MET A 193 9.09 6.53 5.06
N PHE A 194 9.55 6.21 6.27
CA PHE A 194 9.28 7.05 7.45
C PHE A 194 10.52 7.65 8.08
N GLY A 195 11.73 7.43 7.54
CA GLY A 195 12.96 7.91 8.14
C GLY A 195 13.17 7.34 9.55
N ALA A 196 12.72 6.11 9.78
CA ALA A 196 12.86 5.45 11.07
C ALA A 196 14.35 5.18 11.40
N ARG A 197 14.69 5.26 12.67
CA ARG A 197 15.93 4.75 13.25
C ARG A 197 15.58 3.50 14.02
N VAL A 198 16.04 2.34 13.57
CA VAL A 198 15.69 1.04 14.15
C VAL A 198 16.92 0.44 14.82
N SER A 199 16.82 0.04 16.09
CA SER A 199 17.91 -0.59 16.84
C SER A 199 18.25 -1.99 16.29
N PRO A 200 19.40 -2.60 16.66
CA PRO A 200 19.71 -3.98 16.28
C PRO A 200 18.63 -4.98 16.71
N GLU A 201 18.01 -4.76 17.88
CA GLU A 201 16.94 -5.59 18.47
C GLU A 201 15.56 -5.35 17.83
N GLY A 202 15.47 -4.48 16.81
CA GLY A 202 14.23 -4.21 16.09
C GLY A 202 13.34 -3.15 16.74
N MET A 203 13.84 -2.31 17.66
CA MET A 203 13.04 -1.24 18.25
C MET A 203 13.09 0.05 17.43
N ILE A 204 11.95 0.71 17.22
CA ILE A 204 11.89 2.03 16.57
C ILE A 204 12.28 3.12 17.59
N ILE A 205 13.46 3.71 17.42
CA ILE A 205 14.07 4.68 18.36
C ILE A 205 13.36 6.03 18.31
N ASN A 206 12.99 6.50 17.11
CA ASN A 206 12.27 7.76 16.88
C ASN A 206 10.77 7.53 16.64
N GLY A 207 10.15 6.77 17.56
CA GLY A 207 8.76 6.33 17.44
C GLY A 207 7.75 7.47 17.27
N SER A 208 7.95 8.60 17.97
CA SER A 208 7.11 9.79 17.84
C SER A 208 7.11 10.37 16.44
N GLU A 209 8.28 10.49 15.81
CA GLU A 209 8.41 11.05 14.47
C GLU A 209 7.85 10.10 13.41
N VAL A 210 8.08 8.79 13.56
CA VAL A 210 7.50 7.78 12.69
C VAL A 210 5.97 7.80 12.79
N ARG A 211 5.42 7.85 14.01
CA ARG A 211 3.99 7.97 14.26
C ARG A 211 3.39 9.22 13.63
N SER A 212 4.03 10.39 13.78
CA SER A 212 3.57 11.63 13.13
C SER A 212 3.49 11.47 11.62
N ARG A 213 4.52 10.89 10.99
CA ARG A 213 4.57 10.71 9.53
C ARG A 213 3.51 9.73 9.02
N ILE A 214 3.24 8.65 9.74
CA ILE A 214 2.16 7.71 9.40
C ILE A 214 0.81 8.42 9.48
N SER A 215 0.53 9.12 10.59
CA SER A 215 -0.71 9.87 10.79
C SER A 215 -0.91 10.96 9.74
N GLU A 216 0.15 11.69 9.37
CA GLU A 216 0.13 12.69 8.30
C GLU A 216 -0.24 12.07 6.94
N ARG A 217 0.33 10.92 6.60
CA ARG A 217 0.03 10.21 5.34
C ARG A 217 -1.38 9.63 5.30
N ILE A 218 -1.85 9.02 6.39
CA ILE A 218 -3.24 8.58 6.53
C ILE A 218 -4.18 9.76 6.32
N ARG A 219 -3.89 10.91 6.95
CA ARG A 219 -4.70 12.12 6.76
C ARG A 219 -4.66 12.61 5.31
N ALA A 220 -3.48 12.66 4.69
CA ALA A 220 -3.32 13.07 3.30
C ALA A 220 -4.15 12.17 2.36
N TYR A 221 -4.06 10.85 2.55
CA TYR A 221 -4.86 9.88 1.81
C TYR A 221 -6.35 10.19 1.89
N LEU A 222 -6.89 10.32 3.12
CA LEU A 222 -8.32 10.56 3.33
C LEU A 222 -8.82 11.84 2.66
N LEU A 223 -7.99 12.90 2.67
CA LEU A 223 -8.32 14.17 2.05
C LEU A 223 -8.26 14.08 0.53
N ILE A 224 -7.16 13.55 -0.02
CA ILE A 224 -6.94 13.43 -1.45
C ILE A 224 -7.99 12.49 -2.05
N LYS A 225 -8.14 11.27 -1.54
CA LYS A 225 -9.08 10.29 -2.08
C LYS A 225 -10.52 10.81 -2.07
N ARG A 226 -10.92 11.54 -1.03
CA ARG A 226 -12.24 12.18 -0.99
C ARG A 226 -12.40 13.25 -2.06
N ASP A 227 -11.40 14.12 -2.20
CA ASP A 227 -11.42 15.22 -3.17
C ASP A 227 -11.46 14.68 -4.60
N VAL A 228 -10.71 13.61 -4.85
CA VAL A 228 -10.61 12.87 -6.12
C VAL A 228 -11.91 12.16 -6.48
N ILE A 229 -12.47 11.37 -5.55
CA ILE A 229 -13.64 10.53 -5.85
C ILE A 229 -14.93 11.36 -5.88
N LYS A 230 -15.04 12.39 -5.02
CA LYS A 230 -16.30 13.12 -4.81
C LYS A 230 -16.24 14.59 -5.25
N GLY A 231 -15.16 15.03 -5.90
CA GLY A 231 -15.05 16.35 -6.54
C GLY A 231 -15.22 17.52 -5.56
N SER A 232 -14.82 17.36 -4.31
CA SER A 232 -15.21 18.26 -3.21
C SER A 232 -14.00 18.78 -2.45
N ILE A 233 -13.18 19.59 -3.15
CA ILE A 233 -11.92 20.21 -2.71
C ILE A 233 -12.02 20.94 -1.34
N PHE A 234 -13.23 21.20 -0.86
CA PHE A 234 -13.51 21.91 0.38
C PHE A 234 -14.70 21.32 1.17
N ASN A 235 -14.88 20.00 1.21
CA ASN A 235 -15.89 19.41 2.10
C ASN A 235 -15.48 19.57 3.58
N ARG A 236 -15.69 20.77 4.11
CA ARG A 236 -15.38 21.14 5.50
C ARG A 236 -16.02 20.17 6.48
N THR A 237 -17.24 19.73 6.18
CA THR A 237 -17.99 18.75 6.98
C THR A 237 -17.26 17.40 7.03
N TYR A 238 -16.74 16.90 5.92
CA TYR A 238 -15.94 15.66 5.93
C TYR A 238 -14.65 15.82 6.72
N ARG A 239 -13.91 16.93 6.53
CA ARG A 239 -12.67 17.20 7.28
C ARG A 239 -12.89 17.26 8.78
N GLN A 240 -14.00 17.86 9.23
CA GLN A 240 -14.39 17.92 10.63
C GLN A 240 -14.78 16.55 11.20
N ARG A 241 -15.18 15.61 10.35
CA ARG A 241 -15.54 14.25 10.76
C ARG A 241 -14.34 13.31 10.90
N ILE A 242 -13.20 13.63 10.28
CA ILE A 242 -11.94 12.90 10.49
C ILE A 242 -11.45 13.20 11.92
N ARG A 243 -11.86 12.36 12.88
CA ARG A 243 -11.49 12.50 14.29
C ARG A 243 -10.03 12.09 14.49
N PRO A 244 -9.23 12.83 15.28
CA PRO A 244 -7.86 12.43 15.61
C PRO A 244 -7.76 11.00 16.14
N ALA A 245 -8.70 10.59 16.99
CA ALA A 245 -8.76 9.24 17.56
C ALA A 245 -8.85 8.11 16.52
N LEU A 246 -9.47 8.34 15.35
CA LEU A 246 -9.52 7.34 14.27
C LEU A 246 -8.16 7.19 13.59
N ILE A 247 -7.48 8.31 13.34
CA ILE A 247 -6.14 8.31 12.76
C ILE A 247 -5.16 7.68 13.74
N GLU A 248 -5.20 8.08 15.01
CA GLU A 248 -4.35 7.54 16.07
C GLU A 248 -4.54 6.02 16.20
N HIS A 249 -5.78 5.51 16.25
CA HIS A 249 -5.99 4.07 16.38
C HIS A 249 -5.48 3.29 15.15
N ALA A 250 -5.70 3.81 13.94
CA ALA A 250 -5.20 3.18 12.72
C ALA A 250 -3.66 3.21 12.65
N THR A 251 -3.05 4.34 13.03
CA THR A 251 -1.59 4.47 13.13
C THR A 251 -1.03 3.48 14.15
N ASP A 252 -1.71 3.29 15.28
CA ASP A 252 -1.26 2.40 16.36
C ASP A 252 -1.33 0.94 15.95
N HIS A 253 -2.40 0.57 15.25
CA HIS A 253 -2.56 -0.75 14.64
C HIS A 253 -1.42 -1.05 13.66
N PHE A 254 -1.10 -0.11 12.77
CA PHE A 254 -0.02 -0.30 11.80
C PHE A 254 1.36 -0.33 12.44
N ILE A 255 1.66 0.56 13.39
CA ILE A 255 2.93 0.56 14.14
C ILE A 255 3.09 -0.75 14.92
N HIS A 256 2.01 -1.24 15.54
CA HIS A 256 2.04 -2.50 16.26
C HIS A 256 2.44 -3.66 15.33
N TYR A 257 1.82 -3.74 14.16
CA TYR A 257 2.21 -4.71 13.13
C TYR A 257 3.70 -4.60 12.76
N LEU A 258 4.17 -3.39 12.40
CA LEU A 258 5.55 -3.16 11.99
C LEU A 258 6.55 -3.54 13.10
N GLN A 259 6.24 -3.20 14.34
CA GLN A 259 7.08 -3.50 15.49
C GLN A 259 7.15 -5.01 15.77
N GLN A 260 6.04 -5.74 15.61
CA GLN A 260 6.06 -7.20 15.69
C GLN A 260 6.87 -7.83 14.56
N ALA A 261 6.69 -7.35 13.32
CA ALA A 261 7.36 -7.86 12.14
C ALA A 261 8.89 -7.66 12.16
N LEU A 262 9.39 -6.68 12.92
CA LEU A 262 10.82 -6.47 13.17
C LEU A 262 11.44 -7.50 14.12
N VAL A 263 10.63 -8.13 14.98
CA VAL A 263 11.11 -8.97 16.10
C VAL A 263 10.70 -10.44 15.94
N LYS A 264 9.65 -10.76 15.16
CA LYS A 264 9.20 -12.13 14.91
C LYS A 264 10.37 -12.98 14.38
N PRO A 265 10.79 -14.05 15.09
CA PRO A 265 11.80 -14.98 14.59
C PRO A 265 11.28 -15.67 13.33
N GLN A 266 12.17 -15.89 12.36
CA GLN A 266 11.89 -16.73 11.21
C GLN A 266 11.38 -18.10 11.68
N GLY A 267 10.14 -18.47 11.31
CA GLY A 267 9.61 -19.82 11.49
C GLY A 267 8.82 -20.16 12.76
N SER A 268 8.27 -19.20 13.50
CA SER A 268 7.31 -19.53 14.59
C SER A 268 5.87 -19.62 14.07
N ASN A 269 5.57 -20.74 13.40
CA ASN A 269 4.19 -21.19 13.23
C ASN A 269 3.70 -21.76 14.58
N ASN A 270 2.63 -21.16 15.12
CA ASN A 270 1.72 -21.87 16.03
C ASN A 270 0.61 -22.51 15.19
#